data_AF-A0A1U8GNW5-F1
#
_entry.id   AF-A0A1U8GNW5-F1
#
_cell.length_a   1.000
_cell.length_b   1.000
_cell.length_c   1.000
_cell.angle_alpha   90.00
_cell.angle_beta   90.00
_cell.angle_gamma   90.00
#
_symmetry.space_group_name_H-M   'P 1'
#
loop_
_entity.id
_entity.type
_entity.pdbx_description
1 polymer ?
#
loop_
_entity_poly.entity_id
_entity_poly.type
_entity_poly.pdbx_seq_one_letter_code
_entity_poly.pdbx_strand_id
1 'polypeptide(L)'
;MGNQCTKPNNRSTGRSPSPSNPESSSNSDVSPDLSSYQTACEEDPELQRFDSALQARASLALNSIAVNTDYRSLSLESLREVTLCFLDMNQGVVNFILESKKDIWKDPDIFDLVKDYLDNSIHIMNFCTSLDDCLERAHDSQSIILVALTKFENETNGNEGDSKLLFSDTLEQLKSFTAAGDPFTAKFFSSFHSVYLQQEALLTKLKSKKNKLDKKLSRVKTWKRVSNIIFATVFVSAIICSIVAAAVTAPPIVTALAAAASVPLGTVGKWINSMWNKYEDELKREREILTSMQAGSFVVIQDLEHIRVLADKLQIIFEGLLHNADFAIRGTDAVTSAMEEVKKNVNGFSETIEVLSQHAKKCNQDIRMARAVILRKIVSQPSSSNQGFGMVFD
;
A
#
# COMPACT_ATOMS: atom_id res chain seq x y z
N MET A 1 26.51 -38.50 -67.46
CA MET A 1 26.35 -37.14 -68.02
C MET A 1 26.86 -36.18 -66.96
N GLY A 2 27.85 -35.32 -67.14
CA GLY A 2 28.57 -34.92 -68.35
C GLY A 2 29.13 -33.51 -68.13
N ASN A 3 30.41 -33.44 -67.79
CA ASN A 3 31.40 -32.38 -68.11
C ASN A 3 31.25 -30.95 -67.54
N GLN A 4 32.21 -30.47 -66.72
CA GLN A 4 33.42 -29.65 -67.07
C GLN A 4 33.10 -28.13 -67.20
N CYS A 5 33.95 -27.13 -66.94
CA CYS A 5 35.32 -26.96 -66.38
C CYS A 5 35.46 -25.44 -65.95
N THR A 6 36.50 -24.87 -65.32
CA THR A 6 37.89 -25.27 -64.98
C THR A 6 38.42 -24.51 -63.72
N LYS A 7 39.63 -24.84 -63.26
CA LYS A 7 40.56 -24.03 -62.43
C LYS A 7 41.75 -23.55 -63.32
N PRO A 8 42.80 -22.78 -62.91
CA PRO A 8 43.43 -22.62 -61.57
C PRO A 8 43.71 -21.11 -61.22
N ASN A 9 44.63 -20.63 -60.35
CA ASN A 9 45.73 -21.26 -59.58
C ASN A 9 46.10 -20.53 -58.25
N ASN A 10 47.14 -21.06 -57.60
CA ASN A 10 47.92 -20.66 -56.42
C ASN A 10 48.84 -19.41 -56.63
N ARG A 11 49.59 -18.84 -55.64
CA ARG A 11 50.21 -19.40 -54.40
C ARG A 11 50.78 -18.29 -53.46
N SER A 12 50.81 -18.52 -52.12
CA SER A 12 51.83 -18.09 -51.09
C SER A 12 52.39 -16.64 -51.05
N THR A 13 52.73 -15.96 -49.93
CA THR A 13 53.14 -16.35 -48.54
C THR A 13 53.24 -15.07 -47.66
N GLY A 14 53.10 -15.13 -46.31
CA GLY A 14 53.71 -14.10 -45.42
C GLY A 14 52.98 -13.62 -44.14
N ARG A 15 53.28 -14.26 -43.00
CA ARG A 15 53.45 -13.77 -41.59
C ARG A 15 53.51 -12.22 -41.41
N SER A 16 52.95 -11.53 -40.40
CA SER A 16 52.57 -11.84 -38.99
C SER A 16 51.48 -10.86 -38.46
N PRO A 17 50.88 -11.03 -37.25
CA PRO A 17 49.74 -10.24 -36.77
C PRO A 17 50.11 -8.97 -35.96
N SER A 18 49.11 -8.10 -35.74
CA SER A 18 49.12 -7.03 -34.72
C SER A 18 47.71 -6.90 -34.11
N PRO A 19 47.58 -6.45 -32.86
CA PRO A 19 46.44 -6.83 -32.01
C PRO A 19 45.17 -6.05 -32.31
N SER A 20 44.06 -6.77 -32.39
CA SER A 20 42.71 -6.22 -32.38
C SER A 20 42.34 -5.69 -30.99
N ASN A 21 42.02 -4.40 -30.89
CA ASN A 21 41.23 -3.91 -29.77
C ASN A 21 39.86 -4.60 -29.80
N PRO A 22 39.29 -5.02 -28.66
CA PRO A 22 37.90 -5.42 -28.60
C PRO A 22 37.02 -4.16 -28.70
N GLU A 23 36.42 -3.93 -29.87
CA GLU A 23 35.33 -2.95 -29.97
C GLU A 23 34.17 -3.42 -29.09
N SER A 24 33.76 -2.55 -28.16
CA SER A 24 32.59 -2.74 -27.31
C SER A 24 31.32 -2.55 -28.13
N SER A 25 30.97 -3.53 -28.97
CA SER A 25 29.69 -3.58 -29.68
C SER A 25 28.56 -3.98 -28.72
N SER A 26 28.29 -3.10 -27.75
CA SER A 26 27.20 -3.18 -26.79
C SER A 26 25.83 -2.89 -27.45
N ASN A 27 25.50 -3.62 -28.52
CA ASN A 27 24.14 -3.71 -29.03
C ASN A 27 23.34 -4.65 -28.12
N SER A 28 23.04 -4.18 -26.91
CA SER A 28 21.88 -4.68 -26.19
C SER A 28 20.64 -4.21 -26.95
N ASP A 29 19.89 -5.13 -27.56
CA ASP A 29 18.58 -4.83 -28.12
C ASP A 29 17.68 -4.26 -27.01
N VAL A 30 17.56 -2.94 -26.97
CA VAL A 30 16.64 -2.24 -26.08
C VAL A 30 15.23 -2.57 -26.55
N SER A 31 14.42 -3.19 -25.69
CA SER A 31 13.03 -3.51 -26.00
C SER A 31 12.31 -2.29 -26.58
N PRO A 32 11.43 -2.42 -27.59
CA PRO A 32 10.68 -1.29 -28.15
C PRO A 32 9.83 -0.56 -27.09
N ASP A 33 9.46 -1.21 -25.99
CA ASP A 33 8.77 -0.58 -24.86
C ASP A 33 9.69 0.35 -24.03
N LEU A 34 10.99 0.00 -23.92
CA LEU A 34 12.01 0.78 -23.22
C LEU A 34 12.40 2.03 -24.00
N SER A 35 12.54 1.93 -25.33
CA SER A 35 12.79 3.12 -26.16
C SER A 35 11.60 4.08 -26.18
N SER A 36 10.37 3.56 -26.24
CA SER A 36 9.14 4.35 -26.12
C SER A 36 9.06 5.12 -24.79
N TYR A 37 9.38 4.46 -23.67
CA TYR A 37 9.44 5.12 -22.36
C TYR A 37 10.56 6.15 -22.27
N GLN A 38 11.75 5.86 -22.82
CA GLN A 38 12.87 6.79 -22.80
C GLN A 38 12.58 8.07 -23.62
N THR A 39 11.95 7.95 -24.79
CA THR A 39 11.47 9.12 -25.56
C THR A 39 10.40 9.90 -24.78
N ALA A 40 9.48 9.25 -24.07
CA ALA A 40 8.52 9.95 -23.21
C ALA A 40 9.21 10.72 -22.06
N CYS A 41 10.30 10.19 -21.49
CA CYS A 41 11.12 10.89 -20.50
C CYS A 41 11.90 12.08 -21.09
N GLU A 42 12.18 12.10 -22.39
CA GLU A 42 12.79 13.25 -23.07
C GLU A 42 11.75 14.36 -23.37
N GLU A 43 10.48 13.99 -23.54
CA GLU A 43 9.36 14.91 -23.84
C GLU A 43 8.69 15.52 -22.59
N ASP A 44 8.64 14.80 -21.47
CA ASP A 44 7.98 15.22 -20.22
C ASP A 44 8.99 15.51 -19.08
N PRO A 45 9.19 16.79 -18.68
CA PRO A 45 10.11 17.16 -17.60
C PRO A 45 9.72 16.71 -16.18
N GLU A 46 8.47 16.30 -15.93
CA GLU A 46 8.10 15.66 -14.66
C GLU A 46 8.43 14.17 -14.69
N LEU A 47 8.15 13.49 -15.81
CA LEU A 47 8.55 12.10 -16.03
C LEU A 47 10.07 11.94 -16.02
N GLN A 48 10.82 12.86 -16.64
CA GLN A 48 12.29 12.88 -16.61
C GLN A 48 12.85 12.99 -15.17
N ARG A 49 12.23 13.81 -14.32
CA ARG A 49 12.63 13.96 -12.92
C ARG A 49 12.29 12.71 -12.12
N PHE A 50 11.13 12.11 -12.35
CA PHE A 50 10.75 10.84 -11.75
C PHE A 50 11.75 9.74 -12.15
N ASP A 51 12.07 9.63 -13.43
CA ASP A 51 13.01 8.63 -13.96
C ASP A 51 14.43 8.80 -13.43
N SER A 52 14.97 10.03 -13.45
CA SER A 52 16.27 10.35 -12.86
C SER A 52 16.34 9.97 -11.37
N ALA A 53 15.26 10.22 -10.62
CA ALA A 53 15.16 9.92 -9.21
C ALA A 53 14.85 8.44 -8.91
N LEU A 54 14.30 7.71 -9.89
CA LEU A 54 14.15 6.25 -9.88
C LEU A 54 15.52 5.58 -10.13
N GLN A 55 16.23 6.00 -11.18
CA GLN A 55 17.53 5.47 -11.57
C GLN A 55 18.56 5.66 -10.46
N ALA A 56 18.65 6.87 -9.87
CA ALA A 56 19.57 7.15 -8.76
C ALA A 56 19.33 6.23 -7.55
N ARG A 57 18.07 5.96 -7.19
CA ARG A 57 17.71 5.07 -6.07
C ARG A 57 17.98 3.60 -6.39
N ALA A 58 17.64 3.16 -7.60
CA ALA A 58 17.95 1.81 -8.07
C ALA A 58 19.46 1.55 -8.04
N SER A 59 20.28 2.53 -8.46
CA SER A 59 21.75 2.45 -8.35
C SER A 59 22.24 2.39 -6.90
N LEU A 60 21.66 3.17 -5.97
CA LEU A 60 22.01 3.08 -4.53
C LEU A 60 21.71 1.69 -3.95
N ALA A 61 20.52 1.15 -4.20
CA ALA A 61 20.12 -0.18 -3.75
C ALA A 61 21.01 -1.28 -4.36
N LEU A 62 21.31 -1.21 -5.67
CA LEU A 62 22.23 -2.13 -6.34
C LEU A 62 23.65 -2.06 -5.79
N ASN A 63 24.17 -0.87 -5.51
CA ASN A 63 25.49 -0.70 -4.90
C ASN A 63 25.54 -1.26 -3.48
N SER A 64 24.47 -1.10 -2.68
CA SER A 64 24.36 -1.68 -1.33
C SER A 64 24.36 -3.22 -1.35
N ILE A 65 23.90 -3.85 -2.43
CA ILE A 65 24.04 -5.29 -2.67
C ILE A 65 25.46 -5.63 -3.14
N ALA A 66 25.99 -4.87 -4.13
CA ALA A 66 27.26 -5.17 -4.79
C ALA A 66 28.49 -5.01 -3.89
N VAL A 67 28.43 -4.19 -2.84
CA VAL A 67 29.52 -4.05 -1.85
C VAL A 67 29.66 -5.30 -0.95
N ASN A 68 28.64 -6.16 -0.88
CA ASN A 68 28.61 -7.38 -0.06
C ASN A 68 28.83 -8.69 -0.86
N THR A 69 29.57 -8.67 -1.97
CA THR A 69 29.73 -9.84 -2.87
C THR A 69 30.64 -10.97 -2.37
N ASP A 70 31.21 -10.87 -1.16
CA ASP A 70 31.84 -12.02 -0.51
C ASP A 70 30.76 -13.00 -0.03
N TYR A 71 30.80 -14.25 -0.53
CA TYR A 71 29.75 -15.28 -0.40
C TYR A 71 29.28 -15.55 1.05
N ARG A 72 28.36 -14.71 1.54
CA ARG A 72 27.52 -14.93 2.73
C ARG A 72 26.24 -14.11 2.59
N SER A 73 25.22 -14.47 3.37
CA SER A 73 23.88 -13.84 3.38
C SER A 73 23.89 -12.32 3.23
N LEU A 74 22.96 -11.80 2.40
CA LEU A 74 22.66 -10.35 2.28
C LEU A 74 22.61 -9.70 3.67
N SER A 75 23.33 -8.59 3.85
CA SER A 75 23.30 -7.86 5.12
C SER A 75 21.92 -7.25 5.37
N LEU A 76 21.53 -7.11 6.65
CA LEU A 76 20.30 -6.42 7.03
C LEU A 76 20.24 -4.99 6.47
N GLU A 77 21.37 -4.29 6.40
CA GLU A 77 21.43 -2.93 5.82
C GLU A 77 21.21 -2.95 4.30
N SER A 78 21.71 -3.96 3.59
CA SER A 78 21.41 -4.15 2.16
C SER A 78 19.92 -4.45 1.92
N LEU A 79 19.32 -5.30 2.76
CA LEU A 79 17.88 -5.62 2.68
C LEU A 79 17.01 -4.40 3.02
N ARG A 80 17.44 -3.60 4.00
CA ARG A 80 16.82 -2.35 4.42
C ARG A 80 16.86 -1.30 3.31
N GLU A 81 18.02 -1.06 2.69
CA GLU A 81 18.15 -0.12 1.56
C GLU A 81 17.30 -0.52 0.35
N VAL A 82 17.25 -1.82 0.00
CA VAL A 82 16.35 -2.32 -1.05
C VAL A 82 14.89 -2.07 -0.67
N THR A 83 14.51 -2.32 0.59
CA THR A 83 13.14 -2.10 1.09
C THR A 83 12.76 -0.62 1.07
N LEU A 84 13.65 0.26 1.53
CA LEU A 84 13.47 1.72 1.48
C LEU A 84 13.35 2.22 0.04
N CYS A 85 14.20 1.74 -0.86
CA CYS A 85 14.12 2.05 -2.30
C CYS A 85 12.75 1.66 -2.88
N PHE A 86 12.26 0.44 -2.61
CA PHE A 86 10.93 0.02 -3.05
C PHE A 86 9.81 0.89 -2.44
N LEU A 87 9.90 1.26 -1.17
CA LEU A 87 8.89 2.11 -0.51
C LEU A 87 8.87 3.53 -1.07
N ASP A 88 10.04 4.16 -1.27
CA ASP A 88 10.17 5.52 -1.79
C ASP A 88 9.82 5.59 -3.29
N MET A 89 10.17 4.57 -4.09
CA MET A 89 9.64 4.40 -5.45
C MET A 89 8.11 4.31 -5.45
N ASN A 90 7.52 3.50 -4.55
CA ASN A 90 6.07 3.42 -4.38
C ASN A 90 5.44 4.74 -3.90
N GLN A 91 6.18 5.58 -3.18
CA GLN A 91 5.71 6.91 -2.78
C GLN A 91 5.78 7.91 -3.94
N GLY A 92 6.88 7.92 -4.70
CA GLY A 92 7.03 8.73 -5.91
C GLY A 92 5.96 8.45 -6.96
N VAL A 93 5.69 7.17 -7.24
CA VAL A 93 4.60 6.76 -8.15
C VAL A 93 3.24 7.23 -7.64
N VAL A 94 2.99 7.15 -6.32
CA VAL A 94 1.72 7.63 -5.75
C VAL A 94 1.60 9.14 -5.82
N ASN A 95 2.65 9.89 -5.54
CA ASN A 95 2.63 11.35 -5.68
C ASN A 95 2.35 11.77 -7.13
N PHE A 96 2.99 11.11 -8.11
CA PHE A 96 2.72 11.33 -9.53
C PHE A 96 1.26 11.00 -9.91
N ILE A 97 0.71 9.86 -9.43
CA ILE A 97 -0.71 9.51 -9.62
C ILE A 97 -1.66 10.53 -8.98
N LEU A 98 -1.30 11.09 -7.82
CA LEU A 98 -2.15 12.05 -7.11
C LEU A 98 -2.14 13.43 -7.78
N GLU A 99 -0.97 13.94 -8.18
CA GLU A 99 -0.89 15.25 -8.82
C GLU A 99 -1.46 15.20 -10.26
N SER A 100 -1.20 14.14 -11.04
CA SER A 100 -1.81 13.94 -12.37
C SER A 100 -3.34 13.72 -12.36
N LYS A 101 -3.94 13.49 -11.18
CA LYS A 101 -5.39 13.29 -11.00
C LYS A 101 -6.04 14.37 -10.14
N LYS A 102 -5.28 15.37 -9.68
CA LYS A 102 -5.71 16.46 -8.80
C LYS A 102 -6.93 17.21 -9.35
N ASP A 103 -6.90 17.54 -10.64
CA ASP A 103 -7.94 18.31 -11.35
C ASP A 103 -9.29 17.59 -11.47
N ILE A 104 -9.32 16.28 -11.22
CA ILE A 104 -10.54 15.46 -11.30
C ILE A 104 -11.38 15.60 -10.01
N TRP A 105 -10.73 15.93 -8.88
CA TRP A 105 -11.39 16.04 -7.57
C TRP A 105 -12.10 17.38 -7.39
N LYS A 106 -13.43 17.36 -7.52
CA LYS A 106 -14.28 18.56 -7.36
C LYS A 106 -14.58 18.92 -5.90
N ASP A 107 -14.45 17.95 -4.98
CA ASP A 107 -14.61 18.16 -3.55
C ASP A 107 -13.21 18.02 -2.88
N PRO A 108 -12.52 19.15 -2.55
CA PRO A 108 -11.13 19.12 -2.11
C PRO A 108 -10.93 18.32 -0.81
N ASP A 109 -11.89 18.36 0.14
CA ASP A 109 -11.77 17.55 1.35
C ASP A 109 -11.67 16.04 1.05
N ILE A 110 -12.14 15.56 -0.11
CA ILE A 110 -12.03 14.14 -0.49
C ILE A 110 -10.62 13.82 -1.00
N PHE A 111 -10.00 14.74 -1.75
CA PHE A 111 -8.60 14.61 -2.16
C PHE A 111 -7.67 14.65 -0.95
N ASP A 112 -7.91 15.56 0.00
CA ASP A 112 -7.18 15.63 1.26
C ASP A 112 -7.35 14.34 2.08
N LEU A 113 -8.56 13.75 2.11
CA LEU A 113 -8.78 12.44 2.76
C LEU A 113 -8.08 11.27 2.06
N VAL A 114 -7.90 11.34 0.74
CA VAL A 114 -7.09 10.37 0.00
C VAL A 114 -5.61 10.52 0.36
N LYS A 115 -5.10 11.77 0.49
CA LYS A 115 -3.74 12.04 0.95
C LYS A 115 -3.53 11.55 2.39
N ASP A 116 -4.37 11.99 3.34
CA ASP A 116 -4.36 11.51 4.75
C ASP A 116 -4.35 9.97 4.82
N TYR A 117 -5.13 9.29 3.98
CA TYR A 117 -5.20 7.83 3.96
C TYR A 117 -3.92 7.17 3.44
N LEU A 118 -3.35 7.70 2.36
CA LEU A 118 -2.14 7.17 1.75
C LEU A 118 -0.90 7.45 2.61
N ASP A 119 -0.83 8.60 3.27
CA ASP A 119 0.25 8.95 4.20
C ASP A 119 0.14 8.14 5.50
N ASN A 120 -1.06 8.01 6.08
CA ASN A 120 -1.24 7.18 7.28
C ASN A 120 -0.92 5.70 7.02
N SER A 121 -1.18 5.20 5.81
CA SER A 121 -0.78 3.84 5.43
C SER A 121 0.74 3.63 5.49
N ILE A 122 1.55 4.65 5.18
CA ILE A 122 3.01 4.61 5.28
C ILE A 122 3.44 4.58 6.76
N HIS A 123 2.81 5.41 7.61
CA HIS A 123 3.10 5.40 9.04
C HIS A 123 2.83 4.03 9.69
N ILE A 124 1.73 3.36 9.33
CA ILE A 124 1.42 2.03 9.85
C ILE A 124 2.38 0.97 9.28
N MET A 125 2.78 1.05 8.01
CA MET A 125 3.80 0.15 7.45
C MET A 125 5.16 0.30 8.17
N ASN A 126 5.59 1.52 8.48
CA ASN A 126 6.81 1.77 9.25
C ASN A 126 6.72 1.26 10.70
N PHE A 127 5.53 1.34 11.31
CA PHE A 127 5.26 0.69 12.58
C PHE A 127 5.36 -0.84 12.47
N CYS A 128 4.81 -1.47 11.41
CA CYS A 128 4.93 -2.91 11.19
C CYS A 128 6.40 -3.35 11.02
N THR A 129 7.24 -2.57 10.33
CA THR A 129 8.70 -2.84 10.30
C THR A 129 9.32 -2.73 11.69
N SER A 130 8.95 -1.72 12.48
CA SER A 130 9.41 -1.59 13.87
C SER A 130 8.95 -2.77 14.75
N LEU A 131 7.79 -3.37 14.46
CA LEU A 131 7.27 -4.58 15.11
C LEU A 131 8.06 -5.83 14.69
N ASP A 132 8.37 -5.98 13.40
CA ASP A 132 9.23 -7.07 12.90
C ASP A 132 10.61 -7.03 13.60
N ASP A 133 11.23 -5.84 13.75
CA ASP A 133 12.48 -5.67 14.53
C ASP A 133 12.33 -6.12 16.00
N CYS A 134 11.17 -5.88 16.63
CA CYS A 134 10.91 -6.31 18.01
C CYS A 134 10.74 -7.84 18.11
N LEU A 135 10.10 -8.44 17.10
CA LEU A 135 9.90 -9.89 17.01
C LEU A 135 11.22 -10.63 16.78
N GLU A 136 12.13 -10.08 15.97
CA GLU A 136 13.48 -10.64 15.78
C GLU A 136 14.25 -10.67 17.12
N ARG A 137 14.29 -9.55 17.86
CA ARG A 137 14.91 -9.51 19.20
C ARG A 137 14.23 -10.45 20.21
N ALA A 138 12.91 -10.62 20.13
CA ALA A 138 12.18 -11.56 20.98
C ALA A 138 12.54 -13.01 20.65
N HIS A 139 12.71 -13.36 19.37
CA HIS A 139 13.14 -14.66 18.89
C HIS A 139 14.61 -14.96 19.26
N ASP A 140 15.50 -13.99 19.19
CA ASP A 140 16.88 -14.12 19.66
C ASP A 140 16.91 -14.39 21.18
N SER A 141 16.12 -13.62 21.94
CA SER A 141 15.97 -13.80 23.39
C SER A 141 15.39 -15.17 23.74
N GLN A 142 14.39 -15.64 22.99
CA GLN A 142 13.84 -17.00 23.10
C GLN A 142 14.93 -18.05 22.87
N SER A 143 15.77 -17.85 21.84
CA SER A 143 16.84 -18.79 21.50
C SER A 143 17.84 -18.93 22.64
N ILE A 144 18.23 -17.83 23.29
CA ILE A 144 19.11 -17.87 24.48
C ILE A 144 18.46 -18.65 25.63
N ILE A 145 17.16 -18.45 25.90
CA ILE A 145 16.43 -19.20 26.94
C ILE A 145 16.40 -20.70 26.64
N LEU A 146 16.15 -21.10 25.39
CA LEU A 146 16.12 -22.51 24.99
C LEU A 146 17.49 -23.18 25.13
N VAL A 147 18.58 -22.44 24.84
CA VAL A 147 19.94 -22.91 25.13
C VAL A 147 20.18 -23.03 26.64
N ALA A 148 19.72 -22.07 27.45
CA ALA A 148 19.82 -22.14 28.92
C ALA A 148 19.08 -23.37 29.50
N LEU A 149 17.86 -23.65 29.02
CA LEU A 149 17.10 -24.86 29.39
C LEU A 149 17.83 -26.14 28.99
N THR A 150 18.40 -26.19 27.79
CA THR A 150 19.17 -27.35 27.32
C THR A 150 20.43 -27.56 28.16
N LYS A 151 21.13 -26.49 28.57
CA LYS A 151 22.26 -26.57 29.50
C LYS A 151 21.83 -27.09 30.86
N PHE A 152 20.76 -26.54 31.42
CA PHE A 152 20.21 -26.93 32.71
C PHE A 152 19.85 -28.42 32.77
N GLU A 153 19.20 -28.95 31.74
CA GLU A 153 18.86 -30.38 31.67
C GLU A 153 20.12 -31.26 31.59
N ASN A 154 21.14 -30.85 30.85
CA ASN A 154 22.41 -31.59 30.78
C ASN A 154 23.21 -31.53 32.10
N GLU A 155 23.28 -30.36 32.74
CA GLU A 155 23.95 -30.15 34.03
C GLU A 155 23.24 -30.88 35.18
N THR A 156 21.91 -31.02 35.10
CA THR A 156 21.09 -31.80 36.06
C THR A 156 21.28 -33.31 35.88
N ASN A 157 21.30 -33.80 34.63
CA ASN A 157 21.41 -35.23 34.33
C ASN A 157 22.86 -35.77 34.39
N GLY A 158 23.86 -34.88 34.42
CA GLY A 158 25.25 -35.23 34.12
C GLY A 158 26.21 -35.40 35.30
N ASN A 159 25.79 -35.19 36.56
CA ASN A 159 26.76 -34.98 37.65
C ASN A 159 26.52 -35.76 38.95
N GLU A 160 27.46 -36.66 39.29
CA GLU A 160 27.79 -37.10 40.66
C GLU A 160 28.95 -36.27 41.27
N GLY A 161 29.36 -35.17 40.61
CA GLY A 161 30.54 -34.36 40.93
C GLY A 161 30.29 -33.05 41.70
N ASP A 162 31.36 -32.27 41.90
CA ASP A 162 31.43 -31.14 42.83
C ASP A 162 30.31 -30.09 42.66
N SER A 163 29.45 -29.99 43.68
CA SER A 163 28.22 -29.21 43.70
C SER A 163 28.43 -27.69 43.54
N LYS A 164 29.66 -27.18 43.64
CA LYS A 164 29.96 -25.74 43.58
C LYS A 164 30.06 -25.17 42.15
N LEU A 165 30.19 -26.04 41.15
CA LEU A 165 30.19 -25.67 39.72
C LEU A 165 28.89 -26.05 39.00
N LEU A 166 27.90 -26.55 39.74
CA LEU A 166 26.60 -26.91 39.19
C LEU A 166 25.92 -25.67 38.57
N PHE A 167 25.46 -25.79 37.32
CA PHE A 167 24.77 -24.75 36.56
C PHE A 167 25.60 -23.56 36.05
N SER A 168 26.93 -23.68 35.91
CA SER A 168 27.76 -22.58 35.38
C SER A 168 27.33 -22.13 33.98
N ASP A 169 27.03 -23.09 33.10
CA ASP A 169 26.70 -22.80 31.70
C ASP A 169 25.28 -22.21 31.61
N THR A 170 24.33 -22.77 32.36
CA THR A 170 22.98 -22.20 32.50
C THR A 170 23.02 -20.75 32.97
N LEU A 171 23.80 -20.45 34.01
CA LEU A 171 23.92 -19.10 34.57
C LEU A 171 24.60 -18.11 33.62
N GLU A 172 25.50 -18.56 32.73
CA GLU A 172 26.08 -17.72 31.67
C GLU A 172 25.03 -17.36 30.60
N GLN A 173 24.21 -18.32 30.18
CA GLN A 173 23.14 -18.08 29.20
C GLN A 173 22.05 -17.17 29.78
N LEU A 174 21.65 -17.35 31.05
CA LEU A 174 20.68 -16.46 31.69
C LEU A 174 21.21 -15.01 31.80
N LYS A 175 22.50 -14.80 32.08
CA LYS A 175 23.11 -13.46 32.03
C LYS A 175 23.05 -12.87 30.62
N SER A 176 23.37 -13.65 29.60
CA SER A 176 23.26 -13.25 28.20
C SER A 176 21.82 -12.84 27.83
N PHE A 177 20.82 -13.58 28.31
CA PHE A 177 19.40 -13.24 28.14
C PHE A 177 19.05 -11.91 28.83
N THR A 178 19.43 -11.71 30.11
CA THR A 178 19.18 -10.43 30.79
C THR A 178 19.89 -9.24 30.11
N ALA A 179 21.04 -9.47 29.48
CA ALA A 179 21.80 -8.47 28.76
C ALA A 179 21.22 -8.12 27.37
N ALA A 180 20.43 -9.02 26.75
CA ALA A 180 19.73 -8.74 25.50
C ALA A 180 18.64 -7.65 25.67
N GLY A 181 18.06 -7.55 26.87
CA GLY A 181 17.10 -6.50 27.24
C GLY A 181 15.71 -6.71 26.66
N ASP A 182 14.80 -5.78 26.95
CA ASP A 182 13.40 -5.86 26.56
C ASP A 182 13.17 -5.63 25.04
N PRO A 183 12.63 -6.60 24.29
CA PRO A 183 12.31 -6.42 22.89
C PRO A 183 11.22 -5.35 22.64
N PHE A 184 10.28 -5.13 23.57
CA PHE A 184 9.10 -4.27 23.42
C PHE A 184 9.20 -2.97 24.23
N THR A 185 10.29 -2.23 24.03
CA THR A 185 10.55 -0.94 24.72
C THR A 185 9.37 0.06 24.69
N ALA A 186 9.33 0.99 25.64
CA ALA A 186 8.36 2.10 25.66
C ALA A 186 8.26 2.91 24.34
N LYS A 187 9.34 2.95 23.54
CA LYS A 187 9.33 3.57 22.19
C LYS A 187 8.42 2.82 21.21
N PHE A 188 8.37 1.49 21.27
CA PHE A 188 7.46 0.67 20.47
C PHE A 188 6.00 1.01 20.82
N PHE A 189 5.64 0.99 22.11
CA PHE A 189 4.28 1.30 22.55
C PHE A 189 3.86 2.74 22.24
N SER A 190 4.78 3.71 22.34
CA SER A 190 4.53 5.09 21.90
C SER A 190 4.29 5.19 20.39
N SER A 191 5.00 4.41 19.57
CA SER A 191 4.80 4.35 18.13
C SER A 191 3.45 3.71 17.79
N PHE A 192 3.11 2.58 18.41
CA PHE A 192 1.81 1.92 18.29
C PHE A 192 0.66 2.89 18.60
N HIS A 193 0.73 3.58 19.74
CA HIS A 193 -0.33 4.48 20.17
C HIS A 193 -0.54 5.64 19.18
N SER A 194 0.55 6.19 18.63
CA SER A 194 0.48 7.23 17.59
C SER A 194 -0.25 6.74 16.35
N VAL A 195 0.16 5.59 15.77
CA VAL A 195 -0.44 5.09 14.53
C VAL A 195 -1.90 4.65 14.71
N TYR A 196 -2.22 4.09 15.88
CA TYR A 196 -3.59 3.72 16.24
C TYR A 196 -4.52 4.95 16.29
N LEU A 197 -4.13 6.00 17.02
CA LEU A 197 -4.92 7.23 17.13
C LEU A 197 -5.07 7.95 15.77
N GLN A 198 -4.00 8.00 14.96
CA GLN A 198 -4.05 8.57 13.62
C GLN A 198 -5.07 7.82 12.73
N GLN A 199 -5.08 6.48 12.79
CA GLN A 199 -6.00 5.63 12.03
C GLN A 199 -7.46 5.77 12.50
N GLU A 200 -7.70 5.87 13.81
CA GLU A 200 -9.04 6.12 14.36
C GLU A 200 -9.58 7.50 13.97
N ALA A 201 -8.74 8.53 14.04
CA ALA A 201 -9.08 9.89 13.61
C ALA A 201 -9.41 9.94 12.11
N LEU A 202 -8.60 9.28 11.27
CA LEU A 202 -8.86 9.13 9.84
C LEU A 202 -10.19 8.40 9.57
N LEU A 203 -10.44 7.25 10.20
CA LEU A 203 -11.71 6.54 10.05
C LEU A 203 -12.91 7.41 10.44
N THR A 204 -12.75 8.26 11.47
CA THR A 204 -13.78 9.20 11.90
C THR A 204 -14.02 10.31 10.86
N LYS A 205 -12.96 10.90 10.29
CA LYS A 205 -13.07 11.84 9.17
C LYS A 205 -13.79 11.20 7.96
N LEU A 206 -13.39 9.99 7.57
CA LEU A 206 -13.96 9.21 6.46
C LEU A 206 -15.47 8.95 6.66
N LYS A 207 -15.87 8.43 7.84
CA LYS A 207 -17.27 8.24 8.22
C LYS A 207 -18.07 9.54 8.12
N SER A 208 -17.53 10.65 8.64
CA SER A 208 -18.17 11.97 8.60
C SER A 208 -18.37 12.48 7.17
N LYS A 209 -17.32 12.44 6.32
CA LYS A 209 -17.41 12.89 4.93
C LYS A 209 -18.36 12.03 4.10
N LYS A 210 -18.32 10.70 4.25
CA LYS A 210 -19.27 9.78 3.63
C LYS A 210 -20.71 10.10 4.01
N ASN A 211 -21.00 10.30 5.29
CA ASN A 211 -22.35 10.67 5.75
C ASN A 211 -22.84 12.01 5.17
N LYS A 212 -21.94 13.00 5.01
CA LYS A 212 -22.26 14.25 4.29
C LYS A 212 -22.56 13.99 2.80
N LEU A 213 -21.82 13.09 2.17
CA LEU A 213 -21.96 12.73 0.76
C LEU A 213 -23.24 11.92 0.48
N ASP A 214 -23.60 10.96 1.34
CA ASP A 214 -24.89 10.26 1.30
C ASP A 214 -26.07 11.25 1.37
N LYS A 215 -25.97 12.30 2.20
CA LYS A 215 -26.94 13.41 2.26
C LYS A 215 -26.89 14.36 1.05
N LYS A 216 -25.77 14.47 0.32
CA LYS A 216 -25.73 15.16 -1.00
C LYS A 216 -26.48 14.30 -2.02
N LEU A 217 -26.17 13.01 -2.10
CA LEU A 217 -26.74 12.07 -3.08
C LEU A 217 -28.26 11.92 -2.95
N SER A 218 -28.81 11.88 -1.72
CA SER A 218 -30.26 11.83 -1.50
C SER A 218 -30.95 13.12 -1.99
N ARG A 219 -30.38 14.30 -1.71
CA ARG A 219 -30.88 15.59 -2.21
C ARG A 219 -30.88 15.66 -3.73
N VAL A 220 -29.83 15.16 -4.39
CA VAL A 220 -29.76 15.09 -5.86
C VAL A 220 -30.88 14.23 -6.44
N LYS A 221 -31.13 13.04 -5.86
CA LYS A 221 -32.22 12.15 -6.30
C LYS A 221 -33.60 12.80 -6.13
N THR A 222 -33.81 13.54 -5.04
CA THR A 222 -35.06 14.30 -4.83
C THR A 222 -35.18 15.46 -5.81
N TRP A 223 -34.14 16.26 -5.98
CA TRP A 223 -34.18 17.45 -6.83
C TRP A 223 -34.31 17.11 -8.32
N LYS A 224 -33.68 16.02 -8.79
CA LYS A 224 -33.88 15.44 -10.12
C LYS A 224 -35.36 15.08 -10.40
N ARG A 225 -36.07 14.57 -9.40
CA ARG A 225 -37.52 14.32 -9.52
C ARG A 225 -38.30 15.63 -9.61
N VAL A 226 -37.98 16.60 -8.74
CA VAL A 226 -38.63 17.92 -8.71
C VAL A 226 -38.41 18.68 -10.03
N SER A 227 -37.19 18.71 -10.57
CA SER A 227 -36.90 19.38 -11.84
C SER A 227 -37.66 18.76 -13.02
N ASN A 228 -37.79 17.43 -13.03
CA ASN A 228 -38.54 16.72 -14.07
C ASN A 228 -40.05 16.99 -13.97
N ILE A 229 -40.60 17.07 -12.75
CA ILE A 229 -42.00 17.46 -12.52
C ILE A 229 -42.23 18.91 -12.98
N ILE A 230 -41.41 19.86 -12.54
CA ILE A 230 -41.54 21.27 -12.92
C ILE A 230 -41.45 21.44 -14.45
N PHE A 231 -40.48 20.79 -15.09
CA PHE A 231 -40.34 20.81 -16.55
C PHE A 231 -41.60 20.28 -17.25
N ALA A 232 -42.14 19.14 -16.80
CA ALA A 232 -43.37 18.59 -17.36
C ALA A 232 -44.59 19.52 -17.15
N THR A 233 -44.75 20.10 -15.95
CA THR A 233 -45.85 21.02 -15.64
C THR A 233 -45.78 22.29 -16.48
N VAL A 234 -44.62 22.98 -16.51
CA VAL A 234 -44.43 24.20 -17.32
C VAL A 234 -44.67 23.92 -18.80
N PHE A 235 -44.19 22.77 -19.30
CA PHE A 235 -44.39 22.39 -20.69
C PHE A 235 -45.86 22.13 -21.04
N VAL A 236 -46.58 21.36 -20.22
CA VAL A 236 -48.03 21.12 -20.43
C VAL A 236 -48.81 22.44 -20.37
N SER A 237 -48.48 23.34 -19.44
CA SER A 237 -49.07 24.68 -19.38
C SER A 237 -48.80 25.48 -20.67
N ALA A 238 -47.58 25.44 -21.21
CA ALA A 238 -47.23 26.13 -22.45
C ALA A 238 -48.01 25.60 -23.67
N ILE A 239 -48.26 24.29 -23.76
CA ILE A 239 -49.15 23.72 -24.78
C ILE A 239 -50.56 24.28 -24.63
N ILE A 240 -51.15 24.23 -23.43
CA ILE A 240 -52.52 24.70 -23.19
C ILE A 240 -52.67 26.18 -23.55
N CYS A 241 -51.73 27.03 -23.12
CA CYS A 241 -51.72 28.45 -23.49
C CYS A 241 -51.60 28.67 -25.00
N SER A 242 -50.77 27.88 -25.70
CA SER A 242 -50.60 27.95 -27.16
C SER A 242 -51.89 27.60 -27.90
N ILE A 243 -52.59 26.55 -27.46
CA ILE A 243 -53.88 26.13 -28.02
C ILE A 243 -54.94 27.23 -27.84
N VAL A 244 -55.03 27.81 -26.63
CA VAL A 244 -55.99 28.89 -26.33
C VAL A 244 -55.70 30.14 -27.17
N ALA A 245 -54.44 30.56 -27.27
CA ALA A 245 -54.06 31.73 -28.07
C ALA A 245 -54.39 31.57 -29.56
N ALA A 246 -54.15 30.38 -30.13
CA ALA A 246 -54.52 30.07 -31.50
C ALA A 246 -56.06 30.07 -31.71
N ALA A 247 -56.82 29.47 -30.79
CA ALA A 247 -58.28 29.41 -30.87
C ALA A 247 -58.96 30.80 -30.79
N VAL A 248 -58.35 31.75 -30.09
CA VAL A 248 -58.82 33.16 -30.02
C VAL A 248 -58.50 33.96 -31.29
N THR A 249 -57.53 33.52 -32.11
CA THR A 249 -57.00 34.33 -33.22
C THR A 249 -57.43 33.89 -34.63
N ALA A 250 -57.73 32.61 -34.90
CA ALA A 250 -58.33 32.18 -36.17
C ALA A 250 -58.90 30.73 -36.16
N PRO A 251 -59.92 30.40 -36.98
CA PRO A 251 -60.21 29.04 -37.41
C PRO A 251 -59.40 28.67 -38.69
N PRO A 252 -59.11 27.38 -38.97
CA PRO A 252 -59.41 26.17 -38.19
C PRO A 252 -58.22 25.67 -37.35
N ILE A 253 -58.55 24.99 -36.25
CA ILE A 253 -57.68 24.58 -35.12
C ILE A 253 -56.49 23.67 -35.52
N VAL A 254 -56.51 23.07 -36.71
CA VAL A 254 -55.62 21.96 -37.12
C VAL A 254 -54.16 22.40 -37.35
N THR A 255 -53.92 23.59 -37.90
CA THR A 255 -52.56 24.05 -38.24
C THR A 255 -51.72 24.46 -37.04
N ALA A 256 -52.34 25.09 -36.03
CA ALA A 256 -51.65 25.48 -34.80
C ALA A 256 -51.24 24.28 -33.93
N LEU A 257 -52.07 23.22 -33.91
CA LEU A 257 -51.78 22.00 -33.14
C LEU A 257 -50.50 21.31 -33.64
N ALA A 258 -50.30 21.27 -34.95
CA ALA A 258 -49.11 20.69 -35.58
C ALA A 258 -47.82 21.48 -35.26
N ALA A 259 -47.91 22.82 -35.18
CA ALA A 259 -46.78 23.68 -34.84
C ALA A 259 -46.41 23.62 -33.34
N ALA A 260 -47.38 23.51 -32.44
CA ALA A 260 -47.10 23.34 -31.01
C ALA A 260 -46.46 21.97 -30.68
N ALA A 261 -46.81 20.94 -31.45
CA ALA A 261 -46.26 19.58 -31.30
C ALA A 261 -44.81 19.42 -31.78
N SER A 262 -44.24 20.39 -32.52
CA SER A 262 -42.87 20.31 -33.05
C SER A 262 -41.79 20.82 -32.09
N VAL A 263 -42.16 21.41 -30.94
CA VAL A 263 -41.20 21.81 -29.90
C VAL A 263 -40.43 20.56 -29.44
N PRO A 264 -39.07 20.54 -29.50
CA PRO A 264 -38.28 19.34 -29.26
C PRO A 264 -38.15 19.01 -27.77
N LEU A 265 -39.28 18.59 -27.19
CA LEU A 265 -39.48 18.06 -25.85
C LEU A 265 -38.35 17.15 -25.37
N GLY A 266 -37.95 16.23 -26.26
CA GLY A 266 -36.91 15.25 -25.99
C GLY A 266 -35.58 15.91 -25.65
N THR A 267 -35.24 17.07 -26.22
CA THR A 267 -33.91 17.66 -26.11
C THR A 267 -33.69 18.31 -24.75
N VAL A 268 -34.58 19.21 -24.31
CA VAL A 268 -34.40 19.91 -23.02
C VAL A 268 -34.59 18.96 -21.83
N GLY A 269 -35.59 18.06 -21.89
CA GLY A 269 -35.80 17.04 -20.85
C GLY A 269 -34.62 16.08 -20.71
N LYS A 270 -34.04 15.61 -21.84
CA LYS A 270 -32.81 14.80 -21.82
C LYS A 270 -31.61 15.59 -21.29
N TRP A 271 -31.49 16.88 -21.60
CA TRP A 271 -30.40 17.72 -21.10
C TRP A 271 -30.44 17.87 -19.57
N ILE A 272 -31.59 18.23 -18.99
CA ILE A 272 -31.75 18.33 -17.52
C ILE A 272 -31.43 16.98 -16.85
N ASN A 273 -31.99 15.88 -17.36
CA ASN A 273 -31.75 14.56 -16.81
C ASN A 273 -30.28 14.11 -16.95
N SER A 274 -29.62 14.45 -18.07
CA SER A 274 -28.20 14.19 -18.31
C SER A 274 -27.31 14.94 -17.32
N MET A 275 -27.59 16.22 -17.05
CA MET A 275 -26.86 16.99 -16.04
C MET A 275 -27.00 16.38 -14.63
N TRP A 276 -28.21 15.99 -14.22
CA TRP A 276 -28.40 15.32 -12.94
C TRP A 276 -27.76 13.94 -12.87
N ASN A 277 -27.77 13.15 -13.96
CA ASN A 277 -27.06 11.87 -14.01
C ASN A 277 -25.55 12.08 -13.83
N LYS A 278 -24.94 13.00 -14.58
CA LYS A 278 -23.51 13.31 -14.46
C LYS A 278 -23.12 13.71 -13.04
N TYR A 279 -23.92 14.54 -12.38
CA TYR A 279 -23.66 14.92 -10.99
C TYR A 279 -23.93 13.78 -9.99
N GLU A 280 -24.98 12.98 -10.19
CA GLU A 280 -25.29 11.82 -9.35
C GLU A 280 -24.18 10.75 -9.42
N ASP A 281 -23.63 10.52 -10.62
CA ASP A 281 -22.59 9.53 -10.87
C ASP A 281 -21.21 9.96 -10.36
N GLU A 282 -20.91 11.27 -10.36
CA GLU A 282 -19.75 11.84 -9.68
C GLU A 282 -19.79 11.54 -8.17
N LEU A 283 -20.89 11.92 -7.50
CA LEU A 283 -21.04 11.70 -6.06
C LEU A 283 -21.03 10.20 -5.69
N LYS A 284 -21.45 9.30 -6.60
CA LYS A 284 -21.32 7.84 -6.41
C LYS A 284 -19.86 7.38 -6.43
N ARG A 285 -19.01 7.94 -7.30
CA ARG A 285 -17.60 7.58 -7.42
C ARG A 285 -16.79 8.05 -6.21
N GLU A 286 -16.98 9.31 -5.81
CA GLU A 286 -16.46 9.86 -4.55
C GLU A 286 -16.85 8.99 -3.34
N ARG A 287 -18.13 8.58 -3.28
CA ARG A 287 -18.66 7.71 -2.23
C ARG A 287 -18.06 6.31 -2.25
N GLU A 288 -17.80 5.76 -3.44
CA GLU A 288 -17.20 4.45 -3.60
C GLU A 288 -15.77 4.43 -3.04
N ILE A 289 -14.98 5.47 -3.33
CA ILE A 289 -13.61 5.60 -2.82
C ILE A 289 -13.62 5.81 -1.29
N LEU A 290 -14.45 6.71 -0.77
CA LEU A 290 -14.64 6.86 0.68
C LEU A 290 -15.11 5.56 1.37
N THR A 291 -15.91 4.75 0.69
CA THR A 291 -16.36 3.44 1.21
C THR A 291 -15.23 2.41 1.23
N SER A 292 -14.40 2.36 0.18
CA SER A 292 -13.22 1.50 0.17
C SER A 292 -12.17 1.92 1.20
N MET A 293 -11.93 3.22 1.37
CA MET A 293 -11.03 3.74 2.42
C MET A 293 -11.58 3.41 3.82
N GLN A 294 -12.88 3.60 4.06
CA GLN A 294 -13.51 3.25 5.33
C GLN A 294 -13.37 1.74 5.65
N ALA A 295 -13.55 0.87 4.65
CA ALA A 295 -13.44 -0.58 4.82
C ALA A 295 -11.99 -1.00 5.14
N GLY A 296 -11.02 -0.50 4.37
CA GLY A 296 -9.59 -0.73 4.63
C GLY A 296 -9.17 -0.21 6.01
N SER A 297 -9.59 1.01 6.38
CA SER A 297 -9.28 1.58 7.69
C SER A 297 -9.84 0.76 8.85
N PHE A 298 -11.02 0.15 8.69
CA PHE A 298 -11.62 -0.71 9.72
C PHE A 298 -10.83 -2.02 9.91
N VAL A 299 -10.43 -2.69 8.81
CA VAL A 299 -9.61 -3.91 8.89
C VAL A 299 -8.29 -3.63 9.61
N VAL A 300 -7.61 -2.55 9.25
CA VAL A 300 -6.32 -2.19 9.85
C VAL A 300 -6.44 -1.84 11.35
N ILE A 301 -7.54 -1.20 11.79
CA ILE A 301 -7.78 -1.00 13.23
C ILE A 301 -7.91 -2.35 13.94
N GLN A 302 -8.68 -3.29 13.37
CA GLN A 302 -8.85 -4.62 13.96
C GLN A 302 -7.52 -5.38 14.06
N ASP A 303 -6.67 -5.31 13.02
CA ASP A 303 -5.33 -5.93 13.07
C ASP A 303 -4.41 -5.25 14.10
N LEU A 304 -4.47 -3.92 14.23
CA LEU A 304 -3.74 -3.19 15.28
C LEU A 304 -4.22 -3.54 16.69
N GLU A 305 -5.52 -3.76 16.91
CA GLU A 305 -6.04 -4.23 18.20
C GLU A 305 -5.54 -5.64 18.57
N HIS A 306 -5.51 -6.57 17.59
CA HIS A 306 -4.93 -7.90 17.80
C HIS A 306 -3.43 -7.83 18.09
N ILE A 307 -2.67 -7.02 17.33
CA ILE A 307 -1.25 -6.76 17.56
C ILE A 307 -1.00 -6.25 18.97
N ARG A 308 -1.79 -5.28 19.46
CA ARG A 308 -1.66 -4.75 20.83
C ARG A 308 -1.83 -5.85 21.87
N VAL A 309 -2.93 -6.60 21.82
CA VAL A 309 -3.24 -7.64 22.82
C VAL A 309 -2.15 -8.72 22.86
N LEU A 310 -1.59 -9.08 21.71
CA LEU A 310 -0.48 -10.04 21.63
C LEU A 310 0.85 -9.46 22.11
N ALA A 311 1.15 -8.19 21.82
CA ALA A 311 2.34 -7.50 22.33
C ALA A 311 2.27 -7.32 23.86
N ASP A 312 1.12 -6.90 24.39
CA ASP A 312 0.88 -6.79 25.84
C ASP A 312 1.05 -8.15 26.54
N LYS A 313 0.51 -9.24 25.96
CA LYS A 313 0.71 -10.61 26.45
C LYS A 313 2.19 -11.01 26.42
N LEU A 314 2.90 -10.66 25.36
CA LEU A 314 4.30 -11.02 25.15
C LEU A 314 5.22 -10.28 26.14
N GLN A 315 4.94 -9.00 26.40
CA GLN A 315 5.58 -8.20 27.46
C GLN A 315 5.46 -8.89 28.83
N ILE A 316 4.25 -9.28 29.24
CA ILE A 316 4.00 -9.91 30.55
C ILE A 316 4.78 -11.23 30.69
N ILE A 317 4.83 -12.06 29.63
CA ILE A 317 5.58 -13.32 29.64
C ILE A 317 7.09 -13.02 29.70
N PHE A 318 7.58 -12.01 28.97
CA PHE A 318 8.99 -11.62 28.97
C PHE A 318 9.45 -11.11 30.34
N GLU A 319 8.65 -10.27 31.00
CA GLU A 319 8.91 -9.78 32.36
C GLU A 319 8.99 -10.93 33.38
N GLY A 320 8.12 -11.94 33.25
CA GLY A 320 8.18 -13.16 34.05
C GLY A 320 9.46 -13.99 33.80
N LEU A 321 9.87 -14.12 32.54
CA LEU A 321 11.12 -14.81 32.16
C LEU A 321 12.36 -14.07 32.69
N LEU A 322 12.40 -12.73 32.57
CA LEU A 322 13.43 -11.88 33.18
C LEU A 322 13.49 -12.07 34.69
N HIS A 323 12.35 -12.03 35.37
CA HIS A 323 12.29 -12.19 36.83
C HIS A 323 12.88 -13.53 37.28
N ASN A 324 12.55 -14.62 36.59
CA ASN A 324 13.09 -15.95 36.89
C ASN A 324 14.60 -16.04 36.60
N ALA A 325 15.07 -15.45 35.50
CA ALA A 325 16.50 -15.38 35.19
C ALA A 325 17.28 -14.63 36.27
N ASP A 326 16.78 -13.47 36.69
CA ASP A 326 17.38 -12.64 37.75
C ASP A 326 17.38 -13.36 39.11
N PHE A 327 16.33 -14.14 39.40
CA PHE A 327 16.24 -14.97 40.61
C PHE A 327 17.28 -16.11 40.61
N ALA A 328 17.45 -16.82 39.50
CA ALA A 328 18.48 -17.85 39.33
C ALA A 328 19.91 -17.28 39.48
N ILE A 329 20.18 -16.12 38.86
CA ILE A 329 21.50 -15.47 38.88
C ILE A 329 21.92 -15.06 40.30
N ARG A 330 20.95 -14.76 41.18
CA ARG A 330 21.19 -14.29 42.55
C ARG A 330 21.34 -15.40 43.59
N GLY A 331 20.94 -16.65 43.30
CA GLY A 331 20.96 -17.74 44.28
C GLY A 331 21.30 -19.10 43.67
N THR A 332 22.39 -19.72 44.15
CA THR A 332 22.81 -21.06 43.70
C THR A 332 21.74 -22.12 43.89
N ASP A 333 21.02 -22.06 45.02
CA ASP A 333 20.00 -23.04 45.37
C ASP A 333 18.64 -22.72 44.69
N ALA A 334 18.54 -21.56 44.02
CA ALA A 334 17.33 -21.07 43.35
C ALA A 334 17.23 -21.53 41.88
N VAL A 335 18.35 -21.92 41.26
CA VAL A 335 18.42 -22.21 39.81
C VAL A 335 17.38 -23.26 39.38
N THR A 336 17.28 -24.39 40.08
CA THR A 336 16.32 -25.46 39.76
C THR A 336 14.87 -24.96 39.77
N SER A 337 14.48 -24.19 40.78
CA SER A 337 13.11 -23.66 40.89
C SER A 337 12.83 -22.59 39.83
N ALA A 338 13.82 -21.77 39.49
CA ALA A 338 13.71 -20.75 38.45
C ALA A 338 13.59 -21.39 37.06
N MET A 339 14.41 -22.40 36.76
CA MET A 339 14.42 -23.06 35.44
C MET A 339 13.15 -23.87 35.18
N GLU A 340 12.54 -24.48 36.20
CA GLU A 340 11.21 -25.09 36.07
C GLU A 340 10.11 -24.07 35.75
N GLU A 341 10.20 -22.84 36.25
CA GLU A 341 9.24 -21.78 35.90
C GLU A 341 9.53 -21.18 34.51
N VAL A 342 10.80 -21.02 34.13
CA VAL A 342 11.19 -20.68 32.75
C VAL A 342 10.66 -21.71 31.75
N LYS A 343 10.76 -23.01 32.07
CA LYS A 343 10.31 -24.12 31.23
C LYS A 343 8.80 -24.10 30.97
N LYS A 344 7.99 -23.67 31.94
CA LYS A 344 6.53 -23.48 31.76
C LYS A 344 6.23 -22.30 30.83
N ASN A 345 6.96 -21.19 31.01
CA ASN A 345 6.65 -19.92 30.35
C ASN A 345 7.20 -19.81 28.92
N VAL A 346 8.32 -20.47 28.59
CA VAL A 346 8.97 -20.37 27.26
C VAL A 346 8.07 -20.86 26.11
N ASN A 347 7.20 -21.84 26.35
CA ASN A 347 6.26 -22.33 25.33
C ASN A 347 5.20 -21.27 24.98
N GLY A 348 4.63 -20.61 25.99
CA GLY A 348 3.68 -19.52 25.80
C GLY A 348 4.34 -18.28 25.17
N PHE A 349 5.62 -18.04 25.45
CA PHE A 349 6.44 -17.02 24.79
C PHE A 349 6.56 -17.33 23.29
N SER A 350 7.04 -18.53 22.94
CA SER A 350 7.20 -19.00 21.55
C SER A 350 5.90 -18.93 20.74
N GLU A 351 4.79 -19.44 21.29
CA GLU A 351 3.49 -19.41 20.61
C GLU A 351 3.02 -17.97 20.35
N THR A 352 3.24 -17.07 21.31
CA THR A 352 2.82 -15.67 21.19
C THR A 352 3.67 -14.91 20.17
N ILE A 353 4.98 -15.19 20.07
CA ILE A 353 5.87 -14.64 19.02
C ILE A 353 5.39 -15.07 17.63
N GLU A 354 5.12 -16.36 17.43
CA GLU A 354 4.67 -16.88 16.13
C GLU A 354 3.33 -16.27 15.70
N VAL A 355 2.33 -16.24 16.61
CA VAL A 355 1.02 -15.66 16.34
C VAL A 355 1.11 -14.14 16.07
N LEU A 356 1.92 -13.40 16.84
CA LEU A 356 2.14 -11.96 16.61
C LEU A 356 2.86 -11.70 15.28
N SER A 357 3.84 -12.55 14.91
CA SER A 357 4.52 -12.48 13.62
C SER A 357 3.59 -12.70 12.44
N GLN A 358 2.63 -13.63 12.56
CA GLN A 358 1.61 -13.84 11.54
C GLN A 358 0.66 -12.64 11.43
N HIS A 359 0.24 -12.04 12.55
CA HIS A 359 -0.58 -10.83 12.56
C HIS A 359 0.15 -9.60 12.02
N ALA A 360 1.46 -9.42 12.31
CA ALA A 360 2.28 -8.34 11.76
C ALA A 360 2.35 -8.40 10.23
N LYS A 361 2.67 -9.60 9.68
CA LYS A 361 2.70 -9.87 8.24
C LYS A 361 1.34 -9.63 7.59
N LYS A 362 0.25 -10.11 8.21
CA LYS A 362 -1.12 -9.88 7.74
C LYS A 362 -1.48 -8.39 7.70
N CYS A 363 -1.21 -7.65 8.77
CA CYS A 363 -1.48 -6.20 8.84
C CYS A 363 -0.77 -5.45 7.71
N ASN A 364 0.54 -5.70 7.53
CA ASN A 364 1.33 -5.10 6.45
C ASN A 364 0.75 -5.44 5.06
N GLN A 365 0.33 -6.69 4.85
CA GLN A 365 -0.29 -7.14 3.60
C GLN A 365 -1.66 -6.49 3.35
N ASP A 366 -2.54 -6.43 4.35
CA ASP A 366 -3.88 -5.85 4.24
C ASP A 366 -3.80 -4.33 3.98
N ILE A 367 -2.83 -3.62 4.58
CA ILE A 367 -2.51 -2.22 4.26
C ILE A 367 -2.10 -2.07 2.79
N ARG A 368 -1.15 -2.89 2.30
CA ARG A 368 -0.70 -2.87 0.89
C ARG A 368 -1.85 -3.13 -0.07
N MET A 369 -2.69 -4.14 0.19
CA MET A 369 -3.86 -4.44 -0.62
C MET A 369 -4.84 -3.26 -0.65
N ALA A 370 -5.17 -2.70 0.52
CA ALA A 370 -6.12 -1.60 0.62
C ALA A 370 -5.59 -0.34 -0.10
N ARG A 371 -4.29 -0.03 0.04
CA ARG A 371 -3.60 1.05 -0.68
C ARG A 371 -3.70 0.86 -2.20
N ALA A 372 -3.41 -0.35 -2.71
CA ALA A 372 -3.51 -0.68 -4.13
C ALA A 372 -4.95 -0.55 -4.69
N VAL A 373 -5.97 -0.96 -3.92
CA VAL A 373 -7.39 -0.80 -4.31
C VAL A 373 -7.76 0.67 -4.47
N ILE A 374 -7.29 1.55 -3.57
CA ILE A 374 -7.54 3.00 -3.67
C ILE A 374 -6.84 3.57 -4.90
N LEU A 375 -5.54 3.34 -5.07
CA LEU A 375 -4.78 3.84 -6.22
C LEU A 375 -5.38 3.38 -7.57
N ARG A 376 -5.79 2.12 -7.68
CA ARG A 376 -6.47 1.60 -8.87
C ARG A 376 -7.77 2.36 -9.16
N LYS A 377 -8.58 2.68 -8.14
CA LYS A 377 -9.80 3.47 -8.29
C LYS A 377 -9.53 4.90 -8.77
N ILE A 378 -8.46 5.54 -8.27
CA ILE A 378 -8.02 6.88 -8.69
C ILE A 378 -7.58 6.87 -10.16
N VAL A 379 -6.69 5.95 -10.54
CA VAL A 379 -6.20 5.79 -11.92
C VAL A 379 -7.36 5.53 -12.89
N SER A 380 -8.32 4.69 -12.48
CA SER A 380 -9.50 4.32 -13.27
C SER A 380 -10.56 5.43 -13.38
N GLN A 381 -10.38 6.59 -12.74
CA GLN A 381 -11.26 7.74 -12.99
C GLN A 381 -10.98 8.33 -14.38
N PRO A 382 -11.99 8.43 -15.27
CA PRO A 382 -11.84 9.08 -16.57
C PRO A 382 -11.63 10.59 -16.37
N SER A 383 -10.70 11.15 -17.14
CA SER A 383 -10.43 12.58 -17.16
C SER A 383 -11.60 13.37 -17.76
N SER A 384 -11.82 14.57 -17.21
CA SER A 384 -12.88 15.50 -17.61
C SER A 384 -12.84 15.92 -19.08
N SER A 385 -11.69 15.75 -19.75
CA SER A 385 -11.40 16.25 -21.10
C SER A 385 -11.99 15.41 -22.24
N ASN A 386 -12.35 14.14 -22.02
CA ASN A 386 -12.70 13.22 -23.12
C ASN A 386 -14.22 13.04 -23.37
N GLN A 387 -15.03 14.04 -23.01
CA GLN A 387 -16.44 14.15 -23.43
C GLN A 387 -16.69 15.52 -24.06
N GLY A 388 -16.06 15.75 -25.22
CA GLY A 388 -16.36 16.88 -26.09
C GLY A 388 -17.85 16.97 -26.38
N PHE A 389 -18.41 18.16 -26.17
CA PHE A 389 -19.81 18.44 -26.46
C PHE A 389 -20.00 18.43 -27.98
N GLY A 390 -20.48 17.30 -28.52
CA GLY A 390 -21.01 17.21 -29.88
C GLY A 390 -22.36 17.94 -30.01
N MET A 391 -22.37 19.25 -29.74
CA MET A 391 -23.43 20.14 -30.21
C MET A 391 -23.06 20.61 -31.61
N VAL A 392 -23.37 19.76 -32.58
CA VAL A 392 -23.66 20.26 -33.92
C VAL A 392 -24.97 21.03 -33.80
N PHE A 393 -24.87 22.36 -33.79
CA PHE A 393 -25.91 23.18 -34.38
C PHE A 393 -25.55 23.31 -35.87
N ASP A 394 -26.54 23.10 -36.74
CA ASP A 394 -26.43 23.32 -38.19
C ASP A 394 -26.17 24.82 -38.50
#